data_AF-A0A535AWL7-F1
#
_entry.id   AF-A0A535AWL7-F1
#
_cell.length_a   1.000
_cell.length_b   1.000
_cell.length_c   1.000
_cell.angle_alpha   90.00
_cell.angle_beta   90.00
_cell.angle_gamma   90.00
#
_symmetry.space_group_name_H-M   'P 1'
#
loop_
_entity.id
_entity.type
_entity.pdbx_description
1 polymer ?
#
loop_
_entity_poly.entity_id
_entity_poly.type
_entity_poly.pdbx_seq_one_letter_code
_entity_poly.pdbx_strand_id
1 'polypeptide(L)'
;MTIEVSEVGAKGTAAREASRSLARLSTSIKDRALLALARDLLEHESYILSANREDIEAGRAAGLSNAVIDRLFLSHERLEAIADDVRKVSLLPDPVGEMIDMRTLPNGLRVGRRRVPLGVIAAIFESRPNVTVDIASLCLKSGNACI
;
A
#
# COMPACT_ATOMS: atom_id res chain seq x y z
N MET A 1 -30.74 -2.38 20.02
CA MET A 1 -30.62 -1.92 18.62
C MET A 1 -29.20 -2.20 18.18
N THR A 2 -28.95 -3.38 17.61
CA THR A 2 -27.64 -3.75 17.05
C THR A 2 -27.45 -2.93 15.79
N ILE A 3 -26.50 -1.99 15.80
CA ILE A 3 -26.07 -1.33 14.59
C ILE A 3 -25.30 -2.38 13.80
N GLU A 4 -25.88 -2.90 12.72
CA GLU A 4 -25.13 -3.71 11.76
C GLU A 4 -23.98 -2.85 11.24
N VAL A 5 -22.75 -3.29 11.51
CA VAL A 5 -21.56 -2.59 11.06
C VAL A 5 -21.44 -2.84 9.56
N SER A 6 -21.49 -1.79 8.76
CA SER A 6 -21.27 -1.89 7.31
C SER A 6 -19.88 -2.44 7.00
N GLU A 7 -19.71 -3.09 5.84
CA GLU A 7 -18.39 -3.63 5.42
C GLU A 7 -17.29 -2.56 5.48
N VAL A 8 -17.61 -1.34 5.04
CA VAL A 8 -16.71 -0.19 5.10
C VAL A 8 -16.40 0.20 6.56
N GLY A 9 -17.39 0.18 7.45
CA GLY A 9 -17.19 0.43 8.88
C GLY A 9 -16.30 -0.61 9.57
N ALA A 10 -16.43 -1.88 9.18
CA ALA A 10 -15.60 -2.97 9.67
C ALA A 10 -14.15 -2.81 9.20
N LYS A 11 -13.93 -2.55 7.90
CA LYS A 11 -12.61 -2.25 7.33
C LYS A 11 -11.97 -1.01 7.98
N GLY A 12 -12.75 0.04 8.23
CA GLY A 12 -12.30 1.25 8.93
C GLY A 12 -11.81 0.96 10.35
N THR A 13 -12.56 0.15 11.11
CA THR A 13 -12.16 -0.28 12.47
C THR A 13 -10.86 -1.07 12.44
N ALA A 14 -10.77 -2.09 11.57
CA ALA A 14 -9.57 -2.91 11.43
C ALA A 14 -8.35 -2.11 11.00
N ALA A 15 -8.49 -1.19 10.02
CA ALA A 15 -7.40 -0.33 9.58
C ALA A 15 -6.92 0.60 10.69
N ARG A 16 -7.84 1.15 11.49
CA ARG A 16 -7.50 1.99 12.65
C ARG A 16 -6.69 1.22 13.67
N GLU A 17 -7.06 -0.02 13.96
CA GLU A 17 -6.31 -0.89 14.87
C GLU A 17 -4.92 -1.23 14.31
N ALA A 18 -4.84 -1.63 13.04
CA ALA A 18 -3.59 -1.95 12.36
C ALA A 18 -2.63 -0.75 12.29
N SER A 19 -3.15 0.46 12.07
CA SER A 19 -2.34 1.69 11.96
C SER A 19 -1.46 1.94 13.18
N ARG A 20 -1.96 1.60 14.38
CA ARG A 20 -1.23 1.77 15.64
C ARG A 20 -0.01 0.85 15.71
N SER A 21 -0.14 -0.37 15.19
CA SER A 21 0.95 -1.34 15.13
C SER A 21 1.95 -0.97 14.04
N LEU A 22 1.47 -0.60 12.85
CA LEU A 22 2.30 -0.19 11.72
C LEU A 22 3.18 1.03 12.06
N ALA A 23 2.63 2.01 12.77
CA ALA A 23 3.37 3.20 13.19
C ALA A 23 4.56 2.94 14.13
N ARG A 24 4.65 1.74 14.72
CA ARG A 24 5.72 1.33 15.65
C ARG A 24 6.72 0.35 15.03
N LEU A 25 6.49 -0.11 13.80
CA LEU A 25 7.40 -1.05 13.15
C LEU A 25 8.74 -0.39 12.82
N SER A 26 9.82 -1.15 12.98
CA SER A 26 11.13 -0.73 12.50
C SER A 26 11.16 -0.73 10.97
N THR A 27 12.05 0.08 10.41
CA THR A 27 12.38 0.09 8.98
C THR A 27 12.66 -1.33 8.46
N SER A 28 13.48 -2.10 9.18
CA SER A 28 13.84 -3.47 8.80
C SER A 28 12.66 -4.45 8.73
N ILE A 29 11.60 -4.26 9.53
CA ILE A 29 10.41 -5.10 9.44
C ILE A 29 9.61 -4.69 8.19
N LYS A 30 9.42 -3.39 7.98
CA LYS A 30 8.71 -2.87 6.81
C LYS A 30 9.38 -3.30 5.50
N ASP A 31 10.71 -3.22 5.43
CA ASP A 31 11.47 -3.58 4.23
C ASP A 31 11.40 -5.09 3.95
N ARG A 32 11.49 -5.92 4.99
CA ARG A 32 11.30 -7.38 4.83
C ARG A 32 9.89 -7.73 4.35
N ALA A 33 8.87 -7.03 4.83
CA ALA A 33 7.49 -7.24 4.36
C ALA A 33 7.33 -6.84 2.89
N LEU A 34 7.95 -5.74 2.45
CA LEU A 34 7.97 -5.33 1.05
C LEU A 34 8.71 -6.34 0.15
N LEU A 35 9.86 -6.83 0.60
CA LEU A 35 10.61 -7.86 -0.15
C LEU A 35 9.85 -9.19 -0.23
N ALA A 36 9.12 -9.57 0.83
CA ALA A 36 8.24 -10.72 0.81
C ALA A 36 7.08 -10.50 -0.19
N LEU A 37 6.43 -9.33 -0.17
CA LEU A 37 5.40 -8.98 -1.15
C LEU A 37 5.91 -9.10 -2.60
N ALA A 38 7.10 -8.56 -2.89
CA ALA A 38 7.70 -8.64 -4.21
C ALA A 38 7.98 -10.08 -4.67
N ARG A 39 8.38 -10.96 -3.75
CA ARG A 39 8.57 -12.39 -4.04
C ARG A 39 7.23 -13.08 -4.27
N ASP A 40 6.27 -12.86 -3.38
CA ASP A 40 4.97 -13.55 -3.39
C ASP A 40 4.15 -13.19 -4.65
N LEU A 41 4.31 -11.99 -5.19
CA LEU A 41 3.73 -11.61 -6.49
C LEU A 41 4.16 -12.55 -7.62
N LEU A 42 5.45 -12.92 -7.66
CA LEU A 42 5.99 -13.80 -8.71
C LEU A 42 5.71 -15.28 -8.40
N GLU A 43 5.77 -15.67 -7.13
CA GLU A 43 5.44 -17.05 -6.70
C GLU A 43 3.98 -17.41 -7.01
N HIS A 44 3.08 -16.43 -6.95
CA HIS A 44 1.66 -16.60 -7.25
C HIS A 44 1.24 -16.04 -8.62
N GLU A 45 2.20 -15.83 -9.52
CA GLU A 45 1.94 -15.25 -10.84
C GLU A 45 0.83 -15.96 -11.60
N SER A 46 0.86 -17.30 -11.65
CA SER A 46 -0.12 -18.08 -12.42
C SER A 46 -1.55 -17.82 -11.95
N TYR A 47 -1.75 -17.66 -10.64
CA TYR A 47 -3.05 -17.34 -10.05
C TYR A 47 -3.48 -15.92 -10.42
N ILE A 48 -2.57 -14.95 -10.27
CA ILE A 48 -2.84 -13.53 -10.56
C ILE A 48 -3.20 -13.33 -12.04
N LEU A 49 -2.42 -13.92 -12.96
CA LEU A 49 -2.67 -13.80 -14.41
C LEU A 49 -3.93 -14.53 -14.85
N SER A 50 -4.29 -15.64 -14.19
CA SER A 50 -5.57 -16.31 -14.45
C SER A 50 -6.75 -15.43 -14.05
N ALA A 51 -6.73 -14.87 -12.83
CA ALA A 51 -7.78 -13.96 -12.37
C ALA A 51 -7.87 -12.70 -13.26
N ASN A 52 -6.74 -12.12 -13.65
CA ASN A 52 -6.73 -10.96 -14.54
C ASN A 52 -7.33 -11.27 -15.91
N ARG A 53 -7.16 -12.49 -16.44
CA ARG A 53 -7.77 -12.88 -17.70
C ARG A 53 -9.29 -12.88 -17.63
N GLU A 54 -9.86 -13.37 -16.53
CA GLU A 54 -11.30 -13.35 -16.28
C GLU A 54 -11.82 -11.90 -16.23
N ASP A 55 -11.11 -11.00 -15.55
CA ASP A 55 -11.44 -9.57 -15.52
C ASP A 55 -11.41 -8.93 -16.91
N ILE A 56 -10.42 -9.29 -17.75
CA ILE A 56 -10.30 -8.78 -19.12
C ILE A 56 -11.44 -9.28 -20.00
N GLU A 57 -11.82 -10.55 -19.89
CA GLU A 57 -12.94 -11.13 -20.64
C GLU A 57 -14.27 -10.49 -20.23
N ALA A 58 -14.51 -10.35 -18.92
CA ALA A 58 -15.67 -9.65 -18.39
C ALA A 58 -15.71 -8.19 -18.85
N GLY A 59 -14.58 -7.49 -18.81
CA GLY A 59 -14.46 -6.11 -19.29
C GLY A 59 -14.79 -5.96 -20.77
N ARG A 60 -14.32 -6.88 -21.62
CA ARG A 60 -14.65 -6.89 -23.05
C ARG A 60 -16.15 -7.15 -23.27
N ALA A 61 -16.73 -8.11 -22.56
CA ALA A 61 -18.16 -8.41 -22.62
C ALA A 61 -19.03 -7.22 -22.17
N ALA A 62 -18.55 -6.44 -21.19
CA ALA A 62 -19.19 -5.21 -20.72
C ALA A 62 -18.99 -4.00 -21.64
N GLY A 63 -18.27 -4.15 -22.77
CA GLY A 63 -18.05 -3.07 -23.73
C GLY A 63 -17.00 -2.04 -23.31
N LEU A 64 -16.07 -2.40 -22.41
CA LEU A 64 -14.95 -1.51 -22.07
C LEU A 64 -14.08 -1.25 -23.32
N SER A 65 -13.58 -0.02 -23.44
CA SER A 65 -12.72 0.35 -24.57
C SER A 65 -11.38 -0.39 -24.50
N ASN A 66 -10.76 -0.61 -25.67
CA ASN A 66 -9.44 -1.23 -25.76
C ASN A 66 -8.38 -0.53 -24.90
N ALA A 67 -8.49 0.79 -24.72
CA ALA A 67 -7.58 1.55 -23.86
C ALA A 67 -7.75 1.22 -22.36
N VAL A 68 -8.98 0.92 -21.91
CA VAL A 68 -9.23 0.47 -20.53
C VAL A 68 -8.78 -0.98 -20.34
N ILE A 69 -9.04 -1.84 -21.33
CA ILE A 69 -8.54 -3.22 -21.35
C ILE A 69 -7.01 -3.25 -21.27
N ASP A 70 -6.30 -2.41 -22.02
CA ASP A 70 -4.84 -2.33 -21.93
C ASP A 70 -4.36 -1.90 -20.55
N ARG A 71 -5.06 -1.00 -19.86
CA ARG A 71 -4.74 -0.60 -18.48
C ARG A 71 -4.99 -1.69 -17.45
N LEU A 72 -5.98 -2.56 -17.69
CA LEU A 72 -6.30 -3.71 -16.85
C LEU A 72 -5.32 -4.87 -17.04
N PHE A 73 -4.74 -4.98 -18.23
CA PHE A 73 -3.97 -6.16 -18.61
C PHE A 73 -2.70 -6.33 -17.77
N LEU A 74 -2.50 -7.54 -17.25
CA LEU A 74 -1.27 -7.99 -16.63
C LEU A 74 -0.61 -9.06 -17.51
N SER A 75 0.71 -8.97 -17.61
CA SER A 75 1.59 -9.99 -18.17
C SER A 75 2.69 -10.31 -17.18
N HIS A 76 3.47 -11.34 -17.47
CA HIS A 76 4.68 -11.66 -16.71
C HIS A 76 5.58 -10.43 -16.54
N GLU A 77 5.89 -9.74 -17.64
CA GLU A 77 6.79 -8.58 -17.64
C GLU A 77 6.21 -7.41 -16.81
N ARG A 78 4.89 -7.21 -16.86
CA ARG A 78 4.24 -6.19 -16.03
C ARG A 78 4.28 -6.57 -14.55
N LEU A 79 4.11 -7.85 -14.22
CA LEU A 79 4.15 -8.32 -12.84
C LEU A 79 5.58 -8.29 -12.27
N GLU A 80 6.59 -8.62 -13.06
CA GLU A 80 8.00 -8.42 -12.73
C GLU A 80 8.32 -6.95 -12.47
N ALA A 81 7.85 -6.05 -13.35
CA ALA A 81 8.04 -4.61 -13.17
C ALA A 81 7.39 -4.10 -11.87
N ILE A 82 6.18 -4.57 -11.54
CA ILE A 82 5.51 -4.26 -10.28
C ILE A 82 6.36 -4.75 -9.09
N ALA A 83 6.82 -6.01 -9.12
CA ALA A 83 7.65 -6.57 -8.06
C ALA A 83 8.97 -5.78 -7.90
N ASP A 84 9.58 -5.34 -8.99
CA ASP A 84 10.78 -4.48 -8.97
C ASP A 84 10.50 -3.11 -8.36
N ASP A 85 9.36 -2.50 -8.66
CA ASP A 85 8.97 -1.23 -8.05
C ASP A 85 8.76 -1.37 -6.53
N VAL A 86 8.20 -2.49 -6.06
CA VAL A 86 8.15 -2.81 -4.61
C VAL A 86 9.55 -2.92 -4.01
N ARG A 87 10.48 -3.60 -4.70
CA ARG A 87 11.89 -3.68 -4.26
C ARG A 87 12.52 -2.30 -4.18
N LYS A 88 12.28 -1.42 -5.15
CA LYS A 88 12.76 -0.02 -5.11
C LYS A 88 12.18 0.74 -3.92
N VAL A 89 10.89 0.58 -3.62
CA VAL A 89 10.26 1.20 -2.43
C VAL A 89 10.92 0.72 -1.13
N SER A 90 11.31 -0.56 -1.04
CA SER A 90 12.02 -1.09 0.12
C SER A 90 13.36 -0.38 0.37
N LEU A 91 14.04 0.08 -0.69
CA LEU A 91 15.32 0.77 -0.63
C LEU A 91 15.20 2.27 -0.28
N LEU A 92 14.00 2.84 -0.32
CA LEU A 92 13.80 4.25 0.02
C LEU A 92 14.15 4.50 1.50
N PRO A 93 14.62 5.71 1.87
CA PRO A 93 14.73 6.10 3.27
C PRO A 93 13.38 6.00 3.97
N ASP A 94 13.40 5.54 5.22
CA ASP A 94 12.19 5.52 6.04
C ASP A 94 11.85 6.93 6.52
N PRO A 95 10.69 7.50 6.12
CA PRO A 95 10.33 8.84 6.55
C PRO A 95 9.85 8.88 8.01
N VAL A 96 9.52 7.73 8.60
CA VAL A 96 8.90 7.68 9.92
C VAL A 96 9.93 7.89 11.01
N GLY A 97 9.68 8.89 11.85
CA GLY A 97 10.47 9.16 13.03
C GLY A 97 11.63 10.13 12.84
N GLU A 98 11.83 10.64 11.63
CA GLU A 98 12.79 11.71 11.32
C GLU A 98 12.48 12.99 12.11
N MET A 99 13.51 13.58 12.71
CA MET A 99 13.42 14.87 13.41
C MET A 99 13.74 15.99 12.43
N ILE A 100 12.77 16.88 12.18
CA ILE A 100 12.93 17.99 11.21
C ILE A 100 13.61 19.20 11.87
N ASP A 101 13.27 19.46 13.13
CA ASP A 101 13.71 20.66 13.85
C ASP A 101 13.70 20.37 15.34
N MET A 102 14.68 20.88 16.08
CA MET A 102 14.78 20.75 17.53
C MET A 102 15.51 21.96 18.13
N ARG A 103 14.90 22.56 19.15
CA ARG A 103 15.46 23.68 19.90
C ARG A 103 15.23 23.53 21.39
N THR A 104 16.08 24.16 22.18
CA THR A 104 15.92 24.28 23.63
C THR A 104 15.42 25.68 23.97
N LEU A 105 14.33 25.76 24.71
CA LEU A 105 13.76 27.02 25.19
C LEU A 105 14.57 27.57 26.38
N PRO A 106 14.44 28.88 26.71
CA PRO A 106 15.15 29.49 27.85
C PRO A 106 14.87 28.83 29.21
N ASN A 107 13.73 28.15 29.35
CA ASN A 107 13.35 27.38 30.54
C ASN A 107 13.87 25.93 30.54
N GLY A 108 14.70 25.55 29.57
CA GLY A 108 15.28 24.21 29.45
C GLY A 108 14.43 23.17 28.70
N LEU A 109 13.21 23.50 28.27
CA LEU A 109 12.37 22.57 27.51
C LEU A 109 12.93 22.33 26.10
N ARG A 110 13.00 21.06 25.69
CA ARG A 110 13.35 20.66 24.33
C ARG A 110 12.07 20.54 23.50
N VAL A 111 11.96 21.36 22.46
CA VAL A 111 10.84 21.35 21.53
C VAL A 111 11.36 20.92 20.17
N GLY A 112 10.66 19.99 19.52
CA GLY A 112 11.01 19.59 18.16
C GLY A 112 9.82 19.06 17.38
N ARG A 113 10.02 18.91 16.09
CA ARG A 113 9.04 18.34 15.15
C ARG A 113 9.54 17.01 14.63
N ARG A 114 8.69 15.98 14.70
CA ARG A 114 8.98 14.62 14.26
C ARG A 114 7.99 14.19 13.18
N ARG A 115 8.47 13.55 12.12
CA ARG A 115 7.61 12.91 11.11
C ARG A 115 6.94 11.68 11.71
N VAL A 116 5.62 11.59 11.55
CA VAL A 116 4.80 10.45 11.97
C VAL A 116 3.89 10.04 10.81
N PRO A 117 3.43 8.78 10.75
CA PRO A 117 2.44 8.37 9.77
C PRO A 117 1.13 9.15 9.94
N LEU A 118 0.35 9.26 8.88
CA LEU A 118 -1.00 9.83 8.92
C LEU A 118 -1.97 8.93 9.71
N GLY A 119 -1.76 7.61 9.64
CA GLY A 119 -2.56 6.60 10.31
C GLY A 119 -3.22 5.66 9.29
N VAL A 120 -4.39 6.05 8.77
CA VAL A 120 -5.14 5.29 7.77
C VAL A 120 -5.24 6.10 6.48
N ILE A 121 -4.91 5.48 5.37
CA ILE A 121 -5.10 6.02 4.01
C ILE A 121 -6.21 5.21 3.35
N ALA A 122 -7.23 5.88 2.81
CA ALA A 122 -8.23 5.26 1.96
C ALA A 122 -7.90 5.58 0.51
N ALA A 123 -7.73 4.56 -0.32
CA ALA A 123 -7.39 4.69 -1.72
C ALA A 123 -8.56 4.27 -2.60
N ILE A 124 -8.96 5.17 -3.50
CA ILE A 124 -9.99 4.93 -4.50
C ILE A 124 -9.32 5.10 -5.85
N PHE A 125 -9.29 4.03 -6.64
CA PHE A 125 -8.62 4.01 -7.94
C PHE A 125 -9.45 3.20 -8.95
N GLU A 126 -9.14 3.40 -10.22
CA GLU A 126 -9.82 2.77 -11.34
C GLU A 126 -9.00 1.59 -11.90
N SER A 127 -9.38 1.11 -13.09
CA SER A 127 -8.95 -0.06 -13.84
C SER A 127 -7.43 -0.21 -14.12
N ARG A 128 -6.58 -0.19 -13.08
CA ARG A 128 -5.12 -0.34 -13.12
C ARG A 128 -4.64 -1.22 -11.96
N PRO A 129 -4.55 -2.55 -12.15
CA PRO A 129 -4.22 -3.48 -11.07
C PRO A 129 -2.87 -3.20 -10.38
N ASN A 130 -1.90 -2.63 -11.11
CA ASN A 130 -0.62 -2.24 -10.53
C ASN A 130 -0.76 -1.24 -9.37
N VAL A 131 -1.76 -0.34 -9.44
CA VAL A 131 -1.97 0.73 -8.46
C VAL A 131 -2.27 0.16 -7.06
N THR A 132 -2.89 -1.02 -6.99
CA THR A 132 -3.12 -1.72 -5.73
C THR A 132 -1.80 -1.97 -4.98
N VAL A 133 -0.79 -2.45 -5.69
CA VAL A 133 0.51 -2.80 -5.11
C VAL A 133 1.33 -1.54 -4.82
N ASP A 134 1.30 -0.55 -5.72
CA ASP A 134 2.02 0.72 -5.55
C ASP A 134 1.59 1.44 -4.28
N ILE A 135 0.27 1.59 -4.10
CA ILE A 135 -0.31 2.25 -2.92
C ILE A 135 0.00 1.46 -1.66
N ALA A 136 -0.22 0.14 -1.66
CA ALA A 136 0.03 -0.70 -0.50
C ALA A 136 1.50 -0.62 -0.06
N SER A 137 2.43 -0.65 -1.02
CA SER A 137 3.87 -0.61 -0.76
C SER A 137 4.30 0.72 -0.15
N LEU A 138 3.82 1.84 -0.70
CA LEU A 138 4.11 3.17 -0.16
C LEU A 138 3.47 3.39 1.21
N CYS A 139 2.23 2.93 1.41
CA CYS A 139 1.55 2.99 2.72
C CYS A 139 2.33 2.19 3.76
N LEU A 140 2.74 0.97 3.43
CA LEU A 140 3.49 0.11 4.34
C LEU A 140 4.85 0.73 4.68
N LYS A 141 5.61 1.22 3.69
CA LYS A 141 6.92 1.89 3.92
C LYS A 141 6.77 3.10 4.84
N SER A 142 5.73 3.90 4.63
CA SER A 142 5.43 5.11 5.41
C SER A 142 4.68 4.85 6.72
N GLY A 143 4.44 3.59 7.09
CA GLY A 143 3.83 3.21 8.37
C GLY A 143 2.33 3.48 8.47
N ASN A 144 1.63 3.54 7.35
CA ASN A 144 0.18 3.76 7.26
C ASN A 144 -0.55 2.44 6.98
N ALA A 145 -1.73 2.27 7.58
CA ALA A 145 -2.70 1.28 7.11
C ALA A 145 -3.37 1.80 5.84
N CYS A 146 -3.75 0.89 4.93
CA CYS A 146 -4.44 1.22 3.70
C CYS A 146 -5.79 0.51 3.62
N ILE A 147 -6.80 1.18 3.07
CA ILE A 147 -8.08 0.62 2.63
C ILE A 147 -8.21 0.84 1.13
#